data_AF-A0AA38NL59-F1
#
_entry.id   AF-A0AA38NL59-F1
#
_cell.length_a   1.000
_cell.length_b   1.000
_cell.length_c   1.000
_cell.angle_alpha   90.00
_cell.angle_beta   90.00
_cell.angle_gamma   90.00
#
_symmetry.space_group_name_H-M   'P 1'
#
loop_
_entity.id
_entity.type
_entity.pdbx_description
1 polymer ?
#
loop_
_entity_poly.entity_id
_entity_poly.type
_entity_poly.pdbx_seq_one_letter_code
_entity_poly.pdbx_strand_id
1 'polypeptide(L)'
;MHSRSIFALFALLSRSAYAGKRGLAWPWYNSPLDPGVLNNGDGEVVAIYDWETYAPPTSTGGTGGLGFIGMQATMDSDSSPVAELASRQAQQGWATVFSLNEPDINGITPAEAASWYIEWINPLAIKKALPAVTSSTTSGQGLSWLSEMISACAGACYFDYINLHWYGTSFAAFQAYVEQAHNQFPSYTIVISEFALNNGGDQVAFFQSAFPFLDGLSYVLLYFPFVATSPSLLQANDPAAVTVVGTGSCLYTNAGGPSAAGNLMY
;
A
#
# COMPACT_ATOMS: atom_id res chain seq x y z
N MET A 1 -21.41 64.80 -8.72
CA MET A 1 -20.81 63.89 -7.71
C MET A 1 -21.68 62.64 -7.60
N HIS A 2 -21.43 61.61 -8.42
CA HIS A 2 -22.09 60.31 -8.29
C HIS A 2 -21.04 59.20 -8.44
N SER A 3 -21.06 58.33 -7.44
CA SER A 3 -20.19 57.17 -7.16
C SER A 3 -20.22 56.12 -8.26
N ARG A 4 -19.08 55.45 -8.49
CA ARG A 4 -19.02 54.01 -8.81
C ARG A 4 -17.72 53.40 -8.27
N SER A 5 -17.77 52.88 -7.04
CA SER A 5 -16.77 51.93 -6.56
C SER A 5 -17.02 50.58 -7.21
N ILE A 6 -16.05 50.09 -7.98
CA ILE A 6 -16.03 48.73 -8.52
C ILE A 6 -15.40 47.84 -7.45
N PHE A 7 -16.23 47.02 -6.80
CA PHE A 7 -15.73 45.89 -6.01
C PHE A 7 -15.36 44.76 -6.98
N ALA A 8 -14.06 44.51 -7.14
CA ALA A 8 -13.57 43.32 -7.82
C ALA A 8 -13.67 42.14 -6.84
N LEU A 9 -14.58 41.21 -7.11
CA LEU A 9 -14.70 39.95 -6.41
C LEU A 9 -13.61 39.01 -6.94
N PHE A 10 -12.49 38.87 -6.22
CA PHE A 10 -11.53 37.80 -6.48
C PHE A 10 -12.13 36.48 -5.99
N ALA A 11 -12.61 35.66 -6.92
CA ALA A 11 -12.90 34.26 -6.62
C ALA A 11 -11.58 33.53 -6.39
N LEU A 12 -11.25 33.24 -5.13
CA LEU A 12 -10.24 32.26 -4.77
C LEU A 12 -10.75 30.90 -5.24
N LEU A 13 -10.29 30.45 -6.41
CA LEU A 13 -10.33 29.04 -6.79
C LEU A 13 -9.37 28.31 -5.84
N SER A 14 -9.88 27.88 -4.69
CA SER A 14 -9.24 26.83 -3.92
C SER A 14 -9.26 25.57 -4.78
N ARG A 15 -8.17 25.30 -5.51
CA ARG A 15 -7.87 23.93 -5.92
C ARG A 15 -7.85 23.14 -4.61
N SER A 16 -8.76 22.18 -4.43
CA SER A 16 -8.56 21.19 -3.38
C SER A 16 -7.19 20.59 -3.65
N ALA A 17 -6.27 20.70 -2.70
CA ALA A 17 -5.06 19.91 -2.78
C ALA A 17 -5.51 18.45 -2.76
N TYR A 18 -5.18 17.69 -3.81
CA TYR A 18 -5.43 16.25 -3.88
C TYR A 18 -4.79 15.57 -2.65
N ALA A 19 -5.40 14.49 -2.16
CA ALA A 19 -4.97 13.86 -0.92
C ALA A 19 -3.59 13.20 -1.08
N GLY A 20 -3.31 12.66 -2.28
CA GLY A 20 -2.00 12.13 -2.66
C GLY A 20 -1.57 10.93 -1.85
N LYS A 21 -2.53 10.03 -1.58
CA LYS A 21 -2.35 8.85 -0.73
C LYS A 21 -2.43 7.52 -1.48
N ARG A 22 -2.81 7.52 -2.76
CA ARG A 22 -3.06 6.28 -3.51
C ARG A 22 -1.75 5.71 -4.04
N GLY A 23 -1.65 4.38 -4.04
CA GLY A 23 -0.54 3.69 -4.69
C GLY A 23 -0.96 2.40 -5.39
N LEU A 24 -0.06 1.88 -6.23
CA LEU A 24 -0.26 0.65 -7.00
C LEU A 24 0.47 -0.54 -6.34
N ALA A 25 -0.29 -1.53 -5.89
CA ALA A 25 0.23 -2.84 -5.52
C ALA A 25 0.43 -3.66 -6.81
N TRP A 26 1.67 -3.75 -7.29
CA TRP A 26 2.03 -4.07 -8.69
C TRP A 26 2.71 -5.44 -8.82
N PRO A 27 2.01 -6.51 -9.23
CA PRO A 27 2.61 -7.83 -9.18
C PRO A 27 3.78 -8.04 -10.16
N TRP A 28 4.65 -9.00 -9.82
CA TRP A 28 5.81 -9.40 -10.64
C TRP A 28 5.45 -9.80 -12.09
N TYR A 29 4.22 -10.21 -12.35
CA TYR A 29 3.74 -10.68 -13.66
C TYR A 29 3.17 -9.55 -14.56
N ASN A 30 3.36 -8.28 -14.18
CA ASN A 30 2.77 -7.14 -14.87
C ASN A 30 3.59 -6.54 -16.01
N SER A 31 4.62 -7.23 -16.53
CA SER A 31 5.37 -6.76 -17.71
C SER A 31 4.50 -6.28 -18.89
N PRO A 32 3.29 -6.82 -19.16
CA PRO A 32 2.42 -6.31 -20.23
C PRO A 32 1.67 -5.01 -19.91
N LEU A 33 1.65 -4.53 -18.67
CA LEU A 33 0.86 -3.38 -18.22
C LEU A 33 1.71 -2.11 -18.07
N ASP A 34 1.08 -0.94 -18.13
CA ASP A 34 1.73 0.37 -17.94
C ASP A 34 1.15 1.07 -16.69
N PRO A 35 1.94 1.31 -15.63
CA PRO A 35 1.47 2.04 -14.45
C PRO A 35 1.03 3.48 -14.76
N GLY A 36 1.55 4.08 -15.84
CA GLY A 36 1.18 5.43 -16.27
C GLY A 36 -0.30 5.57 -16.66
N VAL A 37 -0.97 4.45 -17.01
CA VAL A 37 -2.41 4.45 -17.31
C VAL A 37 -3.24 4.87 -16.10
N LEU A 38 -2.81 4.54 -14.87
CA LEU A 38 -3.51 4.92 -13.64
C LEU A 38 -2.95 6.19 -12.99
N ASN A 39 -2.02 6.89 -13.65
CA ASN A 39 -1.48 8.17 -13.18
C ASN A 39 -1.81 9.30 -14.17
N ASN A 40 -2.91 10.02 -13.91
CA ASN A 40 -3.35 11.15 -14.73
C ASN A 40 -2.55 12.45 -14.47
N GLY A 41 -1.61 12.45 -13.51
CA GLY A 41 -0.80 13.60 -13.16
C GLY A 41 -1.46 14.60 -12.20
N ASP A 42 -2.68 14.34 -11.73
CA ASP A 42 -3.37 15.20 -10.76
C ASP A 42 -2.75 15.11 -9.36
N GLY A 43 -2.07 14.00 -9.09
CA GLY A 43 -1.30 13.78 -7.86
C GLY A 43 -2.00 12.94 -6.80
N GLU A 44 -3.12 12.27 -7.12
CA GLU A 44 -3.74 11.31 -6.20
C GLU A 44 -2.94 10.00 -6.08
N VAL A 45 -2.48 9.46 -7.21
CA VAL A 45 -1.63 8.26 -7.25
C VAL A 45 -0.16 8.67 -7.25
N VAL A 46 0.57 8.27 -6.21
CA VAL A 46 1.93 8.78 -5.94
C VAL A 46 2.98 7.69 -5.76
N ALA A 47 2.56 6.45 -5.46
CA ALA A 47 3.45 5.36 -5.09
C ALA A 47 3.18 4.06 -5.85
N ILE A 48 4.20 3.22 -5.94
CA ILE A 48 4.12 1.86 -6.47
C ILE A 48 5.03 0.96 -5.64
N TYR A 49 4.60 -0.27 -5.34
CA TYR A 49 5.42 -1.33 -4.77
C TYR A 49 5.06 -2.66 -5.43
N ASP A 50 5.96 -3.64 -5.44
CA ASP A 50 5.79 -4.90 -6.17
C ASP A 50 6.11 -6.15 -5.36
N TRP A 51 6.04 -6.05 -4.03
CA TRP A 51 6.43 -7.07 -3.04
C TRP A 51 7.91 -7.46 -3.07
N GLU A 52 8.73 -6.77 -3.87
CA GLU A 52 10.09 -7.18 -4.16
C GLU A 52 11.05 -5.99 -4.03
N THR A 53 12.34 -6.30 -4.15
CA THR A 53 13.43 -5.32 -4.09
C THR A 53 14.00 -5.00 -5.48
N TYR A 54 13.53 -5.65 -6.55
CA TYR A 54 13.84 -5.23 -7.92
C TYR A 54 12.81 -4.19 -8.40
N ALA A 55 13.08 -3.49 -9.50
CA ALA A 55 12.15 -2.47 -10.00
C ALA A 55 10.91 -3.08 -10.66
N PRO A 56 9.72 -2.42 -10.58
CA PRO A 56 8.48 -2.96 -11.12
C PRO A 56 8.60 -3.40 -12.59
N PRO A 57 8.19 -4.63 -12.94
CA PRO A 57 8.17 -5.09 -14.31
C PRO A 57 6.99 -4.45 -15.03
N THR A 58 7.28 -3.60 -16.03
CA THR A 58 6.26 -2.83 -16.77
C THR A 58 6.54 -2.86 -18.26
N SER A 59 5.51 -2.55 -19.06
CA SER A 59 5.62 -2.46 -20.51
C SER A 59 6.50 -1.31 -21.00
N THR A 60 6.76 -0.33 -20.13
CA THR A 60 7.55 0.86 -20.44
C THR A 60 8.98 0.81 -19.87
N GLY A 61 9.27 -0.16 -18.99
CA GLY A 61 10.52 -0.23 -18.22
C GLY A 61 10.65 0.88 -17.17
N GLY A 62 9.60 1.67 -16.93
CA GLY A 62 9.53 2.71 -15.91
C GLY A 62 8.24 2.60 -15.08
N THR A 63 8.10 3.48 -14.09
CA THR A 63 7.01 3.45 -13.09
C THR A 63 5.88 4.45 -13.36
N GLY A 64 5.79 5.03 -14.55
CA GLY A 64 4.72 5.98 -14.89
C GLY A 64 4.76 7.26 -14.04
N GLY A 65 5.94 7.67 -13.58
CA GLY A 65 6.10 8.85 -12.71
C GLY A 65 5.83 8.59 -11.22
N LEU A 66 5.52 7.36 -10.83
CA LEU A 66 5.27 6.97 -9.44
C LEU A 66 6.57 6.66 -8.69
N GLY A 67 6.61 7.02 -7.40
CA GLY A 67 7.72 6.68 -6.52
C GLY A 67 7.71 5.19 -6.15
N PHE A 68 8.76 4.46 -6.53
CA PHE A 68 8.89 3.06 -6.16
C PHE A 68 9.33 2.89 -4.70
N ILE A 69 8.61 2.00 -3.99
CA ILE A 69 8.91 1.55 -2.64
C ILE A 69 9.40 0.10 -2.75
N GLY A 70 10.69 -0.12 -2.54
CA GLY A 70 11.22 -1.48 -2.44
C GLY A 70 10.66 -2.20 -1.22
N MET A 71 10.46 -3.51 -1.32
CA MET A 71 9.92 -4.35 -0.26
C MET A 71 10.75 -5.61 -0.06
N GLN A 72 11.28 -5.79 1.14
CA GLN A 72 11.88 -7.05 1.56
C GLN A 72 10.79 -7.94 2.19
N ALA A 73 9.94 -8.53 1.35
CA ALA A 73 8.73 -9.25 1.78
C ALA A 73 9.03 -10.57 2.52
N THR A 74 10.16 -11.20 2.23
CA THR A 74 10.64 -12.42 2.89
C THR A 74 11.95 -12.15 3.62
N MET A 75 12.29 -12.99 4.60
CA MET A 75 13.58 -12.87 5.30
C MET A 75 14.78 -13.03 4.35
N ASP A 76 14.62 -13.84 3.31
CA ASP A 76 15.52 -14.00 2.17
C ASP A 76 14.77 -14.69 1.03
N SER A 77 15.16 -14.46 -0.22
CA SER A 77 14.65 -15.18 -1.40
C SER A 77 15.56 -14.99 -2.61
N ASP A 78 15.44 -15.85 -3.63
CA ASP A 78 16.19 -15.69 -4.88
C ASP A 78 15.81 -14.39 -5.62
N SER A 79 14.54 -13.98 -5.57
CA SER A 79 14.03 -12.77 -6.22
C SER A 79 14.43 -11.50 -5.46
N SER A 80 14.43 -11.54 -4.12
CA SER A 80 14.86 -10.47 -3.23
C SER A 80 15.87 -10.98 -2.19
N PRO A 81 17.14 -11.21 -2.57
CA PRO A 81 18.17 -11.65 -1.65
C PRO A 81 18.45 -10.55 -0.65
N VAL A 82 18.32 -10.84 0.64
CA VAL A 82 18.40 -9.81 1.69
C VAL A 82 19.81 -9.18 1.76
N ALA A 83 20.83 -9.94 1.38
CA ALA A 83 22.21 -9.46 1.24
C ALA A 83 22.36 -8.36 0.17
N GLU A 84 21.43 -8.26 -0.78
CA GLU A 84 21.40 -7.22 -1.82
C GLU A 84 20.47 -6.06 -1.46
N LEU A 85 19.72 -6.11 -0.36
CA LEU A 85 18.73 -5.09 -0.02
C LEU A 85 19.31 -3.67 0.00
N ALA A 86 20.43 -3.48 0.70
CA ALA A 86 21.09 -2.18 0.80
C ALA A 86 21.66 -1.69 -0.55
N SER A 87 22.19 -2.60 -1.37
CA SER A 87 22.72 -2.24 -2.69
C SER A 87 21.60 -1.91 -3.68
N ARG A 88 20.48 -2.64 -3.64
CA ARG A 88 19.27 -2.35 -4.42
C ARG A 88 18.66 -1.00 -4.05
N GLN A 89 18.57 -0.69 -2.75
CA GLN A 89 18.14 0.64 -2.28
C GLN A 89 19.07 1.75 -2.81
N ALA A 90 20.40 1.58 -2.71
CA ALA A 90 21.35 2.59 -3.17
C ALA A 90 21.32 2.80 -4.70
N GLN A 91 21.09 1.73 -5.47
CA GLN A 91 21.01 1.78 -6.93
C GLN A 91 19.72 2.45 -7.42
N GLN A 92 18.60 2.18 -6.75
CA GLN A 92 17.28 2.63 -7.19
C GLN A 92 16.82 3.92 -6.50
N GLY A 93 17.42 4.27 -5.36
CA GLY A 93 17.16 5.52 -4.66
C GLY A 93 15.80 5.59 -3.98
N TRP A 94 15.27 4.48 -3.46
CA TRP A 94 13.98 4.49 -2.77
C TRP A 94 13.97 5.46 -1.59
N ALA A 95 12.88 6.21 -1.43
CA ALA A 95 12.66 7.07 -0.27
C ALA A 95 12.05 6.32 0.92
N THR A 96 11.36 5.20 0.65
CA THR A 96 10.69 4.35 1.62
C THR A 96 11.01 2.88 1.30
N VAL A 97 11.10 2.04 2.33
CA VAL A 97 11.18 0.58 2.20
C VAL A 97 10.12 -0.11 3.06
N PHE A 98 9.46 -1.12 2.50
CA PHE A 98 8.59 -2.05 3.22
C PHE A 98 9.36 -3.31 3.65
N SER A 99 8.91 -3.93 4.73
CA SER A 99 9.53 -5.15 5.28
C SER A 99 8.62 -6.37 5.08
N LEU A 100 8.68 -7.34 5.99
CA LEU A 100 8.07 -8.67 5.79
C LEU A 100 6.57 -8.59 5.47
N ASN A 101 6.11 -9.50 4.61
CA ASN A 101 4.70 -9.65 4.23
C ASN A 101 4.01 -10.71 5.09
N GLU A 102 3.04 -10.29 5.89
CA GLU A 102 2.19 -11.14 6.73
C GLU A 102 2.98 -12.16 7.59
N PRO A 103 4.08 -11.75 8.29
CA PRO A 103 4.86 -12.68 9.10
C PRO A 103 4.01 -13.32 10.23
N ASP A 104 2.93 -12.64 10.64
CA ASP A 104 2.01 -13.05 11.68
C ASP A 104 1.24 -14.34 11.36
N ILE A 105 1.12 -14.71 10.09
CA ILE A 105 0.53 -15.98 9.65
C ILE A 105 1.53 -16.92 8.95
N ASN A 106 2.81 -16.54 8.89
CA ASN A 106 3.86 -17.28 8.17
C ASN A 106 4.89 -17.94 9.10
N GLY A 107 4.54 -18.14 10.38
CA GLY A 107 5.37 -18.88 11.34
C GLY A 107 6.62 -18.12 11.80
N ILE A 108 6.67 -16.80 11.59
CA ILE A 108 7.73 -15.93 12.08
C ILE A 108 7.28 -15.33 13.41
N THR A 109 8.03 -15.60 14.48
CA THR A 109 7.71 -15.00 15.78
C THR A 109 8.02 -13.50 15.79
N PRO A 110 7.35 -12.72 16.65
CA PRO A 110 7.66 -11.30 16.80
C PRO A 110 9.12 -11.01 17.16
N ALA A 111 9.76 -11.88 17.94
CA ALA A 111 11.16 -11.75 18.33
C ALA A 111 12.14 -12.02 17.17
N GLU A 112 11.86 -13.05 16.36
CA GLU A 112 12.63 -13.32 15.14
C GLU A 112 12.52 -12.16 14.14
N ALA A 113 11.31 -11.65 13.93
CA ALA A 113 11.09 -10.50 13.06
C ALA A 113 11.81 -9.25 13.57
N ALA A 114 11.78 -8.97 14.88
CA ALA A 114 12.50 -7.83 15.46
C ALA A 114 14.02 -7.96 15.27
N SER A 115 14.60 -9.13 15.56
CA SER A 115 16.03 -9.38 15.35
C SER A 115 16.43 -9.20 13.89
N TRP A 116 15.67 -9.80 12.97
CA TRP A 116 15.92 -9.70 11.53
C TRP A 116 15.78 -8.26 11.03
N TYR A 117 14.77 -7.52 11.50
CA TYR A 117 14.56 -6.12 11.12
C TYR A 117 15.74 -5.25 11.55
N ILE A 118 16.25 -5.46 12.77
CA ILE A 118 17.42 -4.73 13.30
C ILE A 118 18.67 -5.01 12.47
N GLU A 119 18.83 -6.23 11.97
CA GLU A 119 19.98 -6.61 11.14
C GLU A 119 19.87 -6.03 9.72
N TRP A 120 18.71 -6.18 9.07
CA TRP A 120 18.59 -6.00 7.62
C TRP A 120 17.89 -4.72 7.19
N ILE A 121 16.89 -4.24 7.95
CA ILE A 121 16.10 -3.06 7.57
C ILE A 121 16.66 -1.78 8.21
N ASN A 122 17.06 -1.82 9.47
CA ASN A 122 17.64 -0.68 10.19
C ASN A 122 18.79 0.04 9.44
N PRO A 123 19.74 -0.66 8.77
CA PRO A 123 20.86 0.00 8.10
C PRO A 123 20.45 0.95 6.96
N LEU A 124 19.23 0.82 6.43
CA LEU A 124 18.73 1.67 5.36
C LEU A 124 18.33 3.03 5.95
N ALA A 125 19.11 4.07 5.65
CA ALA A 125 18.95 5.44 6.15
C ALA A 125 17.83 6.23 5.43
N ILE A 126 16.67 5.59 5.24
CA ILE A 126 15.47 6.12 4.58
C ILE A 126 14.22 5.86 5.44
N LYS A 127 13.03 6.18 4.94
CA LYS A 127 11.78 5.88 5.65
C LYS A 127 11.49 4.38 5.64
N LYS A 128 11.00 3.83 6.76
CA LYS A 128 10.81 2.38 6.91
C LYS A 128 9.43 2.04 7.50
N ALA A 129 8.75 1.07 6.90
CA ALA A 129 7.57 0.46 7.50
C ALA A 129 7.94 -0.83 8.24
N LEU A 130 7.31 -1.06 9.41
CA LEU A 130 7.26 -2.37 10.04
C LEU A 130 6.52 -3.39 9.13
N PRO A 131 6.63 -4.70 9.41
CA PRO A 131 5.97 -5.72 8.60
C PRO A 131 4.49 -5.47 8.40
N ALA A 132 3.99 -5.79 7.21
CA ALA A 132 2.57 -5.76 6.94
C ALA A 132 1.91 -6.93 7.65
N VAL A 133 0.97 -6.67 8.56
CA VAL A 133 0.25 -7.72 9.28
C VAL A 133 -1.17 -7.88 8.77
N THR A 134 -1.71 -9.09 8.87
CA THR A 134 -3.10 -9.37 8.50
C THR A 134 -4.11 -8.61 9.38
N SER A 135 -5.37 -8.60 8.96
CA SER A 135 -6.49 -8.15 9.81
C SER A 135 -7.00 -9.24 10.77
N SER A 136 -6.25 -10.34 10.98
CA SER A 136 -6.63 -11.42 11.88
C SER A 136 -6.74 -10.95 13.34
N THR A 137 -7.76 -11.44 14.03
CA THR A 137 -7.92 -11.27 15.48
C THR A 137 -7.65 -12.56 16.25
N THR A 138 -7.15 -13.61 15.59
CA THR A 138 -6.69 -14.81 16.26
C THR A 138 -5.49 -14.47 17.14
N SER A 139 -5.43 -15.05 18.34
CA SER A 139 -4.36 -14.79 19.31
C SER A 139 -2.98 -14.97 18.68
N GLY A 140 -2.11 -13.97 18.83
CA GLY A 140 -0.75 -13.98 18.27
C GLY A 140 -0.67 -13.63 16.78
N GLN A 141 -1.74 -13.12 16.17
CA GLN A 141 -1.76 -12.65 14.77
C GLN A 141 -2.15 -11.15 14.70
N GLY A 142 -2.06 -10.57 13.49
CA GLY A 142 -2.49 -9.21 13.19
C GLY A 142 -1.90 -8.16 14.13
N LEU A 143 -2.75 -7.26 14.62
CA LEU A 143 -2.34 -6.16 15.51
C LEU A 143 -1.74 -6.65 16.85
N SER A 144 -2.10 -7.85 17.31
CA SER A 144 -1.49 -8.44 18.51
C SER A 144 -0.03 -8.81 18.24
N TRP A 145 0.23 -9.50 17.13
CA TRP A 145 1.59 -9.85 16.70
C TRP A 145 2.44 -8.59 16.52
N LEU A 146 1.89 -7.55 15.89
CA LEU A 146 2.58 -6.28 15.68
C LEU A 146 2.98 -5.62 17.01
N SER A 147 2.06 -5.58 17.98
CA SER A 147 2.34 -5.04 19.32
C SER A 147 3.45 -5.82 20.02
N GLU A 148 3.47 -7.14 19.88
CA GLU A 148 4.52 -8.00 20.43
C GLU A 148 5.87 -7.75 19.74
N MET A 149 5.88 -7.52 18.41
CA MET A 149 7.11 -7.25 17.67
C MET A 149 7.71 -5.91 18.10
N ILE A 150 6.88 -4.87 18.22
CA ILE A 150 7.32 -3.55 18.70
C ILE A 150 7.91 -3.66 20.12
N SER A 151 7.32 -4.51 20.97
CA SER A 151 7.87 -4.78 22.30
C SER A 151 9.22 -5.52 22.21
N ALA A 152 9.32 -6.53 21.35
CA ALA A 152 10.54 -7.29 21.12
C ALA A 152 11.67 -6.46 20.50
N CYS A 153 11.35 -5.41 19.75
CA CYS A 153 12.31 -4.43 19.27
C CYS A 153 13.05 -3.71 20.40
N ALA A 154 12.49 -3.61 21.61
CA ALA A 154 13.12 -3.00 22.79
C ALA A 154 13.73 -1.60 22.52
N GLY A 155 13.10 -0.82 21.63
CA GLY A 155 13.57 0.51 21.21
C GLY A 155 14.72 0.51 20.18
N ALA A 156 15.13 -0.65 19.67
CA ALA A 156 16.23 -0.80 18.72
C ALA A 156 15.79 -0.86 17.24
N CYS A 157 14.51 -1.10 16.94
CA CYS A 157 13.99 -0.99 15.57
C CYS A 157 13.77 0.49 15.21
N TYR A 158 14.35 0.94 14.10
CA TYR A 158 14.10 2.26 13.53
C TYR A 158 13.00 2.15 12.48
N PHE A 159 11.81 2.67 12.75
CA PHE A 159 10.68 2.66 11.81
C PHE A 159 9.91 3.97 11.86
N ASP A 160 9.19 4.27 10.79
CA ASP A 160 8.35 5.45 10.65
C ASP A 160 6.86 5.10 10.60
N TYR A 161 6.53 3.91 10.08
CA TYR A 161 5.16 3.51 9.78
C TYR A 161 4.86 2.11 10.31
N ILE A 162 3.61 1.88 10.71
CA ILE A 162 3.02 0.54 10.76
C ILE A 162 2.37 0.22 9.42
N ASN A 163 2.35 -1.05 9.03
CA ASN A 163 1.79 -1.48 7.75
C ASN A 163 0.70 -2.54 7.95
N LEU A 164 -0.43 -2.36 7.28
CA LEU A 164 -1.65 -3.12 7.52
C LEU A 164 -2.20 -3.73 6.23
N HIS A 165 -2.65 -4.97 6.33
CA HIS A 165 -3.52 -5.59 5.34
C HIS A 165 -4.95 -5.71 5.86
N TRP A 166 -5.93 -5.66 4.97
CA TRP A 166 -7.31 -5.96 5.32
C TRP A 166 -8.08 -6.66 4.21
N TYR A 167 -8.68 -7.80 4.53
CA TYR A 167 -9.62 -8.48 3.66
C TYR A 167 -10.88 -8.85 4.44
N GLY A 168 -12.05 -8.50 3.92
CA GLY A 168 -13.30 -8.69 4.66
C GLY A 168 -14.55 -8.52 3.80
N THR A 169 -15.69 -8.30 4.44
CA THR A 169 -17.00 -8.42 3.76
C THR A 169 -17.78 -7.12 3.63
N SER A 170 -17.32 -6.02 4.22
CA SER A 170 -18.01 -4.72 4.13
C SER A 170 -17.11 -3.52 4.41
N PHE A 171 -17.50 -2.35 3.88
CA PHE A 171 -16.86 -1.07 4.24
C PHE A 171 -16.92 -0.78 5.75
N ALA A 172 -18.05 -1.06 6.42
CA ALA A 172 -18.18 -0.83 7.85
C ALA A 172 -17.13 -1.61 8.67
N ALA A 173 -16.85 -2.86 8.28
CA ALA A 173 -15.82 -3.67 8.92
C ALA A 173 -14.40 -3.15 8.62
N PHE A 174 -14.14 -2.64 7.41
CA PHE A 174 -12.86 -2.01 7.07
C PHE A 174 -12.63 -0.72 7.87
N GLN A 175 -13.63 0.16 7.89
CA GLN A 175 -13.58 1.40 8.67
C GLN A 175 -13.30 1.12 10.14
N ALA A 176 -14.04 0.17 10.74
CA ALA A 176 -13.84 -0.22 12.14
C ALA A 176 -12.41 -0.76 12.40
N TYR A 177 -11.84 -1.53 11.47
CA TYR A 177 -10.48 -2.04 11.59
C TYR A 177 -9.43 -0.91 11.54
N VAL A 178 -9.55 0.02 10.60
CA VAL A 178 -8.62 1.15 10.48
C VAL A 178 -8.69 2.06 11.72
N GLU A 179 -9.90 2.34 12.22
CA GLU A 179 -10.10 3.10 13.46
C GLU A 179 -9.57 2.34 14.69
N GLN A 180 -9.78 1.03 14.77
CA GLN A 180 -9.22 0.18 15.84
C GLN A 180 -7.69 0.21 15.83
N ALA A 181 -7.06 0.05 14.66
CA ALA A 181 -5.61 0.10 14.52
C ALA A 181 -5.06 1.45 15.00
N HIS A 182 -5.69 2.56 14.60
CA HIS A 182 -5.29 3.88 15.08
C HIS A 182 -5.50 4.04 16.59
N ASN A 183 -6.61 3.58 17.15
CA ASN A 183 -6.86 3.65 18.59
C ASN A 183 -5.85 2.85 19.42
N GLN A 184 -5.40 1.70 18.90
CA GLN A 184 -4.37 0.88 19.54
C GLN A 184 -2.95 1.46 19.36
N PHE A 185 -2.70 2.14 18.24
CA PHE A 185 -1.41 2.71 17.87
C PHE A 185 -1.51 4.22 17.55
N PRO A 186 -1.95 5.07 18.49
CA PRO A 186 -2.36 6.44 18.18
C PRO A 186 -1.21 7.37 17.78
N SER A 187 0.03 6.99 18.08
CA SER A 187 1.24 7.75 17.76
C SER A 187 1.91 7.31 16.45
N TYR A 188 1.41 6.27 15.79
CA TYR A 188 2.03 5.74 14.58
C TYR A 188 1.25 6.13 13.33
N THR A 189 2.01 6.47 12.29
CA THR A 189 1.46 6.68 10.94
C THR A 189 1.26 5.32 10.27
N ILE A 190 0.18 5.19 9.52
CA ILE A 190 -0.29 3.94 8.92
C ILE A 190 -0.04 3.95 7.41
N VAL A 191 0.49 2.84 6.90
CA VAL A 191 0.36 2.42 5.50
C VAL A 191 -0.61 1.25 5.44
N ILE A 192 -1.47 1.23 4.41
CA ILE A 192 -2.34 0.09 4.11
C ILE A 192 -1.88 -0.50 2.79
N SER A 193 -0.91 -1.42 2.81
CA SER A 193 -0.32 -1.98 1.59
C SER A 193 -1.26 -2.92 0.82
N GLU A 194 -2.27 -3.48 1.47
CA GLU A 194 -3.29 -4.27 0.76
C GLU A 194 -4.66 -4.12 1.40
N PHE A 195 -5.68 -3.90 0.57
CA PHE A 195 -7.06 -4.06 1.00
C PHE A 195 -8.04 -4.34 -0.14
N ALA A 196 -9.00 -5.23 0.10
CA ALA A 196 -10.14 -5.52 -0.78
C ALA A 196 -11.25 -6.24 -0.02
N LEU A 197 -12.43 -6.38 -0.62
CA LEU A 197 -13.42 -7.35 -0.13
C LEU A 197 -13.02 -8.79 -0.48
N ASN A 198 -13.54 -9.75 0.28
CA ASN A 198 -13.54 -11.16 -0.10
C ASN A 198 -14.39 -11.37 -1.37
N ASN A 199 -14.16 -12.49 -2.04
CA ASN A 199 -14.83 -12.88 -3.27
C ASN A 199 -16.36 -12.84 -3.14
N GLY A 200 -17.03 -12.30 -4.16
CA GLY A 200 -18.48 -12.07 -4.18
C GLY A 200 -18.94 -10.71 -3.63
N GLY A 201 -18.04 -9.90 -3.08
CA GLY A 201 -18.34 -8.52 -2.69
C GLY A 201 -18.39 -7.53 -3.87
N ASP A 202 -19.14 -6.44 -3.72
CA ASP A 202 -19.12 -5.31 -4.65
C ASP A 202 -17.88 -4.42 -4.38
N GLN A 203 -16.79 -4.74 -5.06
CA GLN A 203 -15.49 -4.07 -4.89
C GLN A 203 -15.55 -2.59 -5.28
N VAL A 204 -16.36 -2.22 -6.27
CA VAL A 204 -16.46 -0.84 -6.74
C VAL A 204 -17.18 0.01 -5.69
N ALA A 205 -18.32 -0.44 -5.17
CA ALA A 205 -19.04 0.27 -4.11
C ALA A 205 -18.21 0.38 -2.81
N PHE A 206 -17.43 -0.65 -2.51
CA PHE A 206 -16.48 -0.63 -1.40
C PHE A 206 -15.42 0.47 -1.57
N PHE A 207 -14.70 0.49 -2.70
CA PHE A 207 -13.66 1.49 -2.94
C PHE A 207 -14.21 2.92 -3.04
N GLN A 208 -15.42 3.11 -3.59
CA GLN A 208 -16.12 4.40 -3.58
C GLN A 208 -16.35 4.96 -2.16
N SER A 209 -16.51 4.09 -1.18
CA SER A 209 -16.65 4.47 0.24
C SER A 209 -15.28 4.59 0.92
N ALA A 210 -14.36 3.67 0.63
CA ALA A 210 -13.07 3.57 1.28
C ALA A 210 -12.13 4.73 0.93
N PHE A 211 -12.06 5.16 -0.33
CA PHE A 211 -11.11 6.20 -0.75
C PHE A 211 -11.36 7.55 -0.05
N PRO A 212 -12.57 8.15 -0.10
CA PRO A 212 -12.81 9.41 0.60
C PRO A 212 -12.67 9.29 2.12
N PHE A 213 -12.95 8.11 2.70
CA PHE A 213 -12.66 7.85 4.11
C PHE A 213 -11.16 7.94 4.38
N LEU A 214 -10.31 7.17 3.68
CA LEU A 214 -8.86 7.14 3.86
C LEU A 214 -8.19 8.48 3.50
N ASP A 215 -8.70 9.18 2.49
CA ASP A 215 -8.25 10.51 2.07
C ASP A 215 -8.38 11.53 3.23
N GLY A 216 -9.42 11.39 4.06
CA GLY A 216 -9.68 12.24 5.23
C GLY A 216 -8.86 11.90 6.48
N LEU A 217 -8.15 10.77 6.52
CA LEU A 217 -7.40 10.34 7.70
C LEU A 217 -5.96 10.88 7.66
N SER A 218 -5.65 11.82 8.56
CA SER A 218 -4.30 12.39 8.66
C SER A 218 -3.22 11.39 9.09
N TYR A 219 -3.62 10.31 9.76
CA TYR A 219 -2.72 9.24 10.21
C TYR A 219 -2.51 8.14 9.16
N VAL A 220 -3.22 8.17 8.02
CA VAL A 220 -2.97 7.27 6.88
C VAL A 220 -2.07 8.00 5.88
N LEU A 221 -0.88 7.45 5.63
CA LEU A 221 0.08 8.00 4.68
C LEU A 221 -0.21 7.55 3.26
N LEU A 222 -0.32 6.24 3.06
CA LEU A 222 -0.56 5.61 1.76
C LEU A 222 -1.54 4.45 1.91
N TYR A 223 -2.34 4.21 0.86
CA TYR A 223 -3.16 3.02 0.72
C TYR A 223 -3.10 2.45 -0.70
N PHE A 224 -3.12 1.13 -0.79
CA PHE A 224 -2.89 0.38 -2.02
C PHE A 224 -4.01 -0.65 -2.20
N PRO A 225 -4.98 -0.40 -3.09
CA PRO A 225 -6.04 -1.37 -3.38
C PRO A 225 -5.43 -2.66 -3.95
N PHE A 226 -5.79 -3.80 -3.38
CA PHE A 226 -5.41 -5.08 -3.95
C PHE A 226 -6.37 -5.39 -5.11
N VAL A 227 -5.96 -5.32 -6.39
CA VAL A 227 -4.58 -5.31 -6.89
C VAL A 227 -4.45 -4.58 -8.23
N ALA A 228 -3.31 -3.91 -8.46
CA ALA A 228 -3.02 -3.19 -9.70
C ALA A 228 -2.60 -4.13 -10.83
N THR A 229 -3.48 -5.06 -11.22
CA THR A 229 -3.31 -5.95 -12.37
C THR A 229 -4.64 -6.18 -13.09
N SER A 230 -4.65 -7.02 -14.12
CA SER A 230 -5.85 -7.44 -14.86
C SER A 230 -6.41 -8.78 -14.35
N PRO A 231 -7.72 -9.03 -14.50
CA PRO A 231 -8.32 -10.33 -14.17
C PRO A 231 -7.59 -11.52 -14.78
N SER A 232 -7.20 -11.44 -16.07
CA SER A 232 -6.50 -12.55 -16.73
C SER A 232 -5.12 -12.83 -16.15
N LEU A 233 -4.37 -11.78 -15.78
CA LEU A 233 -3.05 -11.95 -15.18
C LEU A 233 -3.15 -12.48 -13.75
N LEU A 234 -4.10 -11.97 -12.96
CA LEU A 234 -4.35 -12.47 -11.60
C LEU A 234 -4.73 -13.95 -11.62
N GLN A 235 -5.66 -14.34 -12.51
CA GLN A 235 -6.08 -15.74 -12.66
C GLN A 235 -4.95 -16.67 -13.11
N ALA A 236 -4.04 -16.19 -13.96
CA ALA A 236 -2.95 -17.00 -14.47
C ALA A 236 -1.83 -17.22 -13.44
N ASN A 237 -1.59 -16.25 -12.55
CA ASN A 237 -0.40 -16.22 -11.71
C ASN A 237 -0.67 -16.31 -10.20
N ASP A 238 -1.89 -16.03 -9.75
CA ASP A 238 -2.27 -16.10 -8.33
C ASP A 238 -3.69 -16.67 -8.14
N PRO A 239 -3.86 -17.99 -8.33
CA PRO A 239 -5.15 -18.65 -8.12
C PRO A 239 -5.63 -18.60 -6.65
N ALA A 240 -4.71 -18.42 -5.69
CA ALA A 240 -5.06 -18.29 -4.28
C ALA A 240 -5.79 -16.96 -4.03
N ALA A 241 -5.22 -15.85 -4.51
CA ALA A 241 -5.87 -14.55 -4.46
C ALA A 241 -7.24 -14.55 -5.17
N VAL A 242 -7.36 -15.20 -6.34
CA VAL A 242 -8.65 -15.32 -7.03
C VAL A 242 -9.69 -16.07 -6.18
N THR A 243 -9.27 -17.08 -5.43
CA THR A 243 -10.17 -17.83 -4.54
C THR A 243 -10.66 -16.94 -3.41
N VAL A 244 -9.76 -16.16 -2.79
CA VAL A 244 -10.06 -15.33 -1.60
C VAL A 244 -10.79 -14.03 -1.95
N VAL A 245 -10.33 -13.32 -2.99
CA VAL A 245 -10.74 -11.94 -3.34
C VAL A 245 -11.60 -11.89 -4.61
N GLY A 246 -11.50 -12.91 -5.46
CA GLY A 246 -12.04 -12.87 -6.82
C GLY A 246 -11.18 -11.98 -7.73
N THR A 247 -11.79 -11.42 -8.78
CA THR A 247 -11.11 -10.51 -9.73
C THR A 247 -11.75 -9.12 -9.79
N GLY A 248 -12.77 -8.86 -8.95
CA GLY A 248 -13.55 -7.62 -9.00
C GLY A 248 -12.78 -6.37 -8.59
N SER A 249 -11.66 -6.54 -7.86
CA SER A 249 -10.81 -5.45 -7.39
C SER A 249 -9.61 -5.16 -8.29
N CYS A 250 -9.43 -5.93 -9.38
CA CYS A 250 -8.38 -5.67 -10.36
C CYS A 250 -8.51 -4.26 -10.95
N LEU A 251 -7.46 -3.44 -10.86
CA LEU A 251 -7.50 -2.06 -11.33
C LEU A 251 -7.39 -1.93 -12.86
N TYR A 252 -6.96 -2.98 -13.55
CA TYR A 252 -6.85 -3.02 -15.00
C TYR A 252 -7.90 -3.94 -15.64
N THR A 253 -8.33 -3.57 -16.84
CA THR A 253 -8.95 -4.50 -17.78
C THR A 253 -7.89 -5.43 -18.40
N ASN A 254 -8.32 -6.53 -19.02
CA ASN A 254 -7.39 -7.43 -19.73
C ASN A 254 -6.69 -6.75 -20.93
N ALA A 255 -7.22 -5.63 -21.43
CA ALA A 255 -6.59 -4.82 -22.48
C ALA A 255 -5.56 -3.81 -21.94
N GLY A 256 -5.34 -3.75 -20.63
CA GLY A 256 -4.40 -2.82 -20.00
C GLY A 256 -4.91 -1.40 -19.79
N GLY A 257 -6.19 -1.12 -20.07
CA GLY A 257 -6.86 0.13 -19.66
C GLY A 257 -7.44 0.05 -18.24
N PRO A 258 -7.92 1.16 -17.66
CA PRO A 258 -8.49 1.19 -16.31
C PRO A 258 -9.81 0.40 -16.23
N SER A 259 -9.96 -0.42 -15.20
CA SER A 259 -11.23 -1.08 -14.87
C SER A 259 -12.20 -0.09 -14.20
N ALA A 260 -13.40 -0.55 -13.83
CA ALA A 260 -14.30 0.25 -13.00
C ALA A 260 -13.67 0.65 -11.65
N ALA A 261 -12.89 -0.25 -11.03
CA ALA A 261 -12.11 0.06 -9.82
C ALA A 261 -10.91 0.96 -10.14
N GLY A 262 -10.21 0.72 -11.26
CA GLY A 262 -9.10 1.56 -11.70
C GLY A 262 -9.50 3.01 -11.95
N ASN A 263 -10.70 3.26 -12.47
CA ASN A 263 -11.22 4.62 -12.66
C ASN A 263 -11.42 5.41 -11.36
N LEU A 264 -11.49 4.75 -10.20
CA LEU A 264 -11.58 5.41 -8.90
C LEU A 264 -10.23 5.95 -8.42
N MET A 265 -9.12 5.56 -9.07
CA MET A 265 -7.77 5.98 -8.68
C MET A 265 -7.44 7.41 -9.09
N TYR A 266 -8.18 7.99 -10.03
CA TYR A 266 -8.00 9.35 -10.55
C TYR A 266 -8.44 10.46 -9.59
#